data_AF-A0A3B9VES2-F1
#
_entry.id   AF-A0A3B9VES2-F1
#
_cell.length_a   1.000
_cell.length_b   1.000
_cell.length_c   1.000
_cell.angle_alpha   90.00
_cell.angle_beta   90.00
_cell.angle_gamma   90.00
#
_symmetry.space_group_name_H-M   'P 1'
#
loop_
_entity.id
_entity.type
_entity.pdbx_description
1 polymer ?
#
loop_
_entity_poly.entity_id
_entity_poly.type
_entity_poly.pdbx_seq_one_letter_code
_entity_poly.pdbx_strand_id
1 'polypeptide(L)'
;SIGGATPIEGYYTLEHLINSGNRIDNIILSYGPLHLINQYTFWHRNAKFHFLTPYQHIKIDSLASNLKDPIFGTDKNWYDYWLKPGVYFGDIKDSLVKLNENHKKNIKVSGILHLSKGHYFFGKNESSSGYNQEANMDGIFKASPVLNDYLDKTINLAKSENIDIFWVTAPYNQSSMNKIEDEFNTGFDNYIRGKTDLIPLTLSHSLPDHCFGDPSHIYRCSDSFSESISKKINSIISKKNGIKSM
;
A
#
# COMPACT_ATOMS: atom_id res chain seq x y z
N SER A 1 -0.39 7.51 -5.30
CA SER A 1 -0.38 6.23 -4.56
C SER A 1 0.00 5.13 -5.53
N ILE A 2 0.91 4.23 -5.15
CA ILE A 2 1.20 3.00 -5.90
C ILE A 2 0.35 1.90 -5.26
N GLY A 3 -0.64 1.40 -5.99
CA GLY A 3 -1.51 0.34 -5.49
C GLY A 3 -0.72 -0.92 -5.13
N GLY A 4 -0.96 -1.46 -3.93
CA GLY A 4 -0.30 -2.65 -3.40
C GLY A 4 1.15 -2.44 -2.96
N ALA A 5 1.63 -1.19 -2.90
CA ALA A 5 2.96 -0.86 -2.40
C ALA A 5 3.12 -1.08 -0.90
N THR A 6 4.35 -1.00 -0.41
CA THR A 6 4.69 -1.11 1.01
C THR A 6 5.22 0.24 1.55
N PRO A 7 5.46 0.36 2.86
CA PRO A 7 5.99 1.60 3.44
C PRO A 7 7.28 2.14 2.79
N ILE A 8 8.08 1.28 2.15
CA ILE A 8 9.28 1.72 1.41
C ILE A 8 8.89 2.69 0.28
N GLU A 9 8.01 2.27 -0.61
CA GLU A 9 7.58 3.14 -1.71
C GLU A 9 6.78 4.34 -1.19
N GLY A 10 6.03 4.17 -0.09
CA GLY A 10 5.34 5.27 0.59
C GLY A 10 6.29 6.39 1.02
N TYR A 11 7.37 6.03 1.72
CA TYR A 11 8.40 6.97 2.17
C TYR A 11 9.02 7.73 1.00
N TYR A 12 9.51 7.01 -0.01
CA TYR A 12 10.19 7.64 -1.15
C TYR A 12 9.25 8.44 -2.04
N THR A 13 7.96 8.09 -2.09
CA THR A 13 6.95 8.92 -2.74
C THR A 13 6.80 10.26 -2.02
N LEU A 14 6.66 10.23 -0.69
CA LEU A 14 6.51 11.45 0.11
C LEU A 14 7.77 12.33 0.02
N GLU A 15 8.95 11.73 0.18
CA GLU A 15 10.25 12.40 0.05
C GLU A 15 10.38 13.09 -1.32
N HIS A 16 10.02 12.41 -2.41
CA HIS A 16 10.06 12.99 -3.74
C HIS A 16 9.09 14.17 -3.91
N LEU A 17 7.85 14.06 -3.41
CA LEU A 17 6.86 15.12 -3.52
C LEU A 17 7.29 16.39 -2.78
N ILE A 18 7.79 16.24 -1.55
CA ILE A 18 8.31 17.36 -0.74
C ILE A 18 9.50 18.01 -1.43
N ASN A 19 10.49 17.23 -1.89
CA ASN A 19 11.68 17.74 -2.57
C ASN A 19 11.37 18.41 -3.91
N SER A 20 10.22 18.08 -4.52
CA SER A 20 9.73 18.74 -5.74
C SER A 20 9.02 20.07 -5.47
N GLY A 21 8.98 20.54 -4.21
CA GLY A 21 8.36 21.79 -3.80
C GLY A 21 6.84 21.73 -3.66
N ASN A 22 6.24 20.53 -3.64
CA ASN A 22 4.81 20.41 -3.42
C ASN A 22 4.49 20.69 -1.96
N ARG A 23 3.54 21.60 -1.72
CA ARG A 23 2.94 21.76 -0.40
C ARG A 23 1.90 20.67 -0.18
N ILE A 24 2.05 19.93 0.91
CA ILE A 24 1.14 18.88 1.34
C ILE A 24 0.71 19.26 2.75
N ASP A 25 -0.59 19.41 3.01
CA ASP A 25 -1.06 19.69 4.37
C ASP A 25 -1.48 18.39 5.10
N ASN A 26 -1.96 17.39 4.35
CA ASN A 26 -2.47 16.13 4.89
C ASN A 26 -2.17 14.97 3.94
N ILE A 27 -1.94 13.78 4.50
CA ILE A 27 -1.87 12.53 3.74
C ILE A 27 -2.79 11.47 4.34
N ILE A 28 -3.25 10.55 3.47
CA ILE A 28 -3.91 9.32 3.89
C ILE A 28 -2.94 8.18 3.62
N LEU A 29 -2.54 7.46 4.67
CA LEU A 29 -1.81 6.20 4.57
C LEU A 29 -2.78 5.04 4.73
N SER A 30 -2.74 4.10 3.79
CA SER A 30 -3.59 2.91 3.82
C SER A 30 -2.78 1.67 3.47
N TYR A 31 -2.49 0.87 4.48
CA TYR A 31 -1.83 -0.41 4.36
C TYR A 31 -2.62 -1.45 5.15
N GLY A 32 -2.93 -2.58 4.52
CA GLY A 32 -3.36 -3.79 5.22
C GLY A 32 -2.16 -4.48 5.91
N PRO A 33 -2.40 -5.40 6.86
CA PRO A 33 -1.34 -6.09 7.60
C PRO A 33 -0.32 -6.77 6.69
N LEU A 34 -0.78 -7.36 5.59
CA LEU A 34 0.07 -8.01 4.60
C LEU A 34 1.20 -7.10 4.11
N HIS A 35 0.92 -5.82 3.87
CA HIS A 35 1.88 -4.84 3.35
C HIS A 35 2.91 -4.37 4.38
N LEU A 36 2.77 -4.81 5.63
CA LEU A 36 3.72 -4.58 6.72
C LEU A 36 4.47 -5.85 7.12
N ILE A 37 3.97 -7.03 6.73
CA ILE A 37 4.61 -8.31 7.04
C ILE A 37 5.45 -8.80 5.86
N ASN A 38 5.02 -8.55 4.62
CA ASN A 38 5.67 -9.10 3.43
C ASN A 38 5.95 -8.04 2.36
N GLN A 39 7.02 -8.26 1.60
CA GLN A 39 7.48 -7.39 0.53
C GLN A 39 7.21 -8.03 -0.84
N TYR A 40 5.96 -7.89 -1.24
CA TYR A 40 5.44 -8.06 -2.59
C TYR A 40 6.31 -7.36 -3.63
N THR A 41 6.26 -6.03 -3.57
CA THR A 41 6.38 -5.14 -4.72
C THR A 41 7.80 -4.75 -5.07
N PHE A 42 8.75 -4.97 -4.17
CA PHE A 42 10.11 -4.44 -4.30
C PHE A 42 10.79 -4.84 -5.61
N TRP A 43 10.86 -6.14 -5.92
CA TRP A 43 11.56 -6.58 -7.11
C TRP A 43 10.74 -6.36 -8.39
N HIS A 44 9.45 -6.70 -8.35
CA HIS A 44 8.63 -6.80 -9.56
C HIS A 44 7.93 -5.49 -9.96
N ARG A 45 7.77 -4.53 -9.05
CA ARG A 45 7.17 -3.21 -9.34
C ARG A 45 8.11 -2.05 -9.13
N ASN A 46 9.09 -2.18 -8.24
CA ASN A 46 9.99 -1.10 -7.91
C ASN A 46 11.31 -1.22 -8.67
N ALA A 47 12.10 -2.26 -8.42
CA ALA A 47 13.38 -2.48 -9.10
C ALA A 47 13.22 -2.59 -10.63
N LYS A 48 12.22 -3.33 -11.10
CA LYS A 48 11.93 -3.51 -12.54
C LYS A 48 11.55 -2.22 -13.28
N PHE A 49 10.89 -1.28 -12.60
CA PHE A 49 10.41 -0.03 -13.20
C PHE A 49 11.26 1.18 -12.79
N HIS A 50 12.41 0.93 -12.17
CA HIS A 50 13.35 1.96 -11.70
C HIS A 50 12.66 3.02 -10.83
N PHE A 51 11.69 2.61 -10.02
CA PHE A 51 10.99 3.53 -9.13
C PHE A 51 11.95 4.11 -8.09
N LEU A 52 12.85 3.28 -7.57
CA LEU A 52 13.96 3.70 -6.74
C LEU A 52 15.25 3.82 -7.53
N THR A 53 16.08 4.74 -7.09
CA THR A 53 17.46 4.88 -7.55
C THR A 53 18.34 3.73 -7.02
N PRO A 54 19.46 3.44 -7.70
CA PRO A 54 20.47 2.50 -7.20
C PRO A 54 20.90 2.76 -5.75
N TYR A 55 21.09 4.02 -5.38
CA TYR A 55 21.50 4.40 -4.03
C TYR A 55 20.44 4.08 -2.97
N GLN A 56 19.16 4.28 -3.29
CA GLN A 56 18.05 3.93 -2.40
C GLN A 56 17.95 2.40 -2.22
N HIS A 57 18.18 1.61 -3.27
CA HIS A 57 18.27 0.16 -3.13
C HIS A 57 19.41 -0.27 -2.20
N ILE A 58 20.62 0.28 -2.37
CA ILE A 58 21.76 -0.01 -1.49
C ILE A 58 21.44 0.32 -0.03
N LYS A 59 20.77 1.46 0.24
CA LYS A 59 20.32 1.82 1.59
C LYS A 59 19.36 0.79 2.19
N ILE A 60 18.40 0.30 1.39
CA ILE A 60 17.42 -0.70 1.83
C ILE A 60 18.13 -2.02 2.12
N ASP A 61 18.99 -2.48 1.22
CA ASP A 61 19.73 -3.74 1.38
C ASP A 61 20.65 -3.71 2.61
N SER A 62 21.32 -2.57 2.84
CA SER A 62 22.15 -2.37 4.03
C SER A 62 21.32 -2.39 5.31
N LEU A 63 20.18 -1.70 5.33
CA LEU A 63 19.27 -1.70 6.48
C LEU A 63 18.71 -3.10 6.75
N ALA A 64 18.24 -3.80 5.71
CA ALA A 64 17.73 -5.16 5.80
C ALA A 64 18.77 -6.14 6.39
N SER A 65 20.02 -6.04 5.92
CA SER A 65 21.14 -6.83 6.43
C SER A 65 21.40 -6.54 7.91
N ASN A 66 21.40 -5.27 8.30
CA ASN A 66 21.64 -4.84 9.69
C ASN A 66 20.51 -5.29 10.63
N LEU A 67 19.26 -5.19 10.18
CA LEU A 67 18.08 -5.60 10.95
C LEU A 67 17.81 -7.12 10.88
N LYS A 68 18.58 -7.86 10.06
CA LYS A 68 18.40 -9.29 9.79
C LYS A 68 16.95 -9.61 9.41
N ASP A 69 16.37 -8.78 8.54
CA ASP A 69 14.97 -8.89 8.16
C ASP A 69 14.74 -10.11 7.25
N PRO A 70 13.94 -11.11 7.65
CA PRO A 70 13.79 -12.36 6.91
C PRO A 70 13.07 -12.20 5.57
N ILE A 71 12.32 -11.12 5.34
CA ILE A 71 11.60 -10.92 4.07
C ILE A 71 12.47 -10.31 2.98
N PHE A 72 13.63 -9.76 3.37
CA PHE A 72 14.64 -9.23 2.47
C PHE A 72 15.80 -10.21 2.43
N GLY A 73 15.67 -11.23 1.58
CA GLY A 73 16.65 -12.30 1.47
C GLY A 73 16.59 -13.07 0.14
N THR A 74 17.76 -13.17 -0.48
CA THR A 74 18.23 -14.14 -1.49
C THR A 74 17.92 -13.93 -2.99
N ASP A 75 18.96 -14.27 -3.76
CA ASP A 75 19.21 -14.37 -5.21
C ASP A 75 19.08 -13.15 -6.13
N LYS A 76 18.35 -12.11 -5.74
CA LYS A 76 18.14 -10.94 -6.62
C LYS A 76 18.79 -9.70 -6.07
N ASN A 77 19.48 -8.99 -6.94
CA ASN A 77 20.04 -7.68 -6.64
C ASN A 77 19.39 -6.63 -7.54
N TRP A 78 19.28 -5.39 -7.07
CA TRP A 78 18.76 -4.29 -7.87
C TRP A 78 19.56 -4.13 -9.17
N TYR A 79 20.88 -4.38 -9.15
CA TYR A 79 21.70 -4.26 -10.36
C TYR A 79 21.31 -5.27 -11.45
N ASP A 80 20.67 -6.39 -11.10
CA ASP A 80 20.18 -7.36 -12.09
C ASP A 80 19.14 -6.72 -13.01
N TYR A 81 18.26 -5.90 -12.45
CA TYR A 81 17.23 -5.18 -13.20
C TYR A 81 17.77 -4.01 -14.01
N TRP A 82 18.92 -3.46 -13.63
CA TRP A 82 19.53 -2.32 -14.32
C TRP A 82 20.52 -2.73 -15.41
N LEU A 83 21.25 -3.83 -15.23
CA LEU A 83 22.38 -4.20 -16.08
C LEU A 83 22.18 -5.50 -16.85
N LYS A 84 21.33 -6.42 -16.37
CA LYS A 84 21.18 -7.75 -16.98
C LYS A 84 19.89 -7.79 -17.82
N PRO A 85 19.95 -7.59 -19.16
CA PRO A 85 18.75 -7.64 -20.00
C PRO A 85 18.02 -8.98 -19.93
N GLY A 86 18.72 -10.06 -19.54
CA GLY A 86 18.14 -11.40 -19.39
C GLY A 86 16.97 -11.48 -18.42
N VAL A 87 16.89 -10.61 -17.39
CA VAL A 87 15.75 -10.61 -16.45
C VAL A 87 14.43 -10.21 -17.10
N TYR A 88 14.47 -9.57 -18.27
CA TYR A 88 13.30 -9.12 -19.04
C TYR A 88 12.95 -10.06 -20.20
N PHE A 89 13.76 -11.09 -20.50
CA PHE A 89 13.53 -11.93 -21.67
C PHE A 89 12.20 -12.68 -21.63
N GLY A 90 11.74 -13.10 -20.44
CA GLY A 90 10.41 -13.66 -20.26
C GLY A 90 9.32 -12.68 -20.69
N ASP A 91 9.40 -11.43 -20.22
CA ASP A 91 8.43 -10.38 -20.56
C ASP A 91 8.46 -10.04 -22.05
N ILE A 92 9.65 -9.98 -22.66
CA ILE A 92 9.82 -9.70 -24.09
C ILE A 92 9.20 -10.84 -24.91
N LYS A 93 9.51 -12.09 -24.58
CA LYS A 93 8.93 -13.27 -25.25
C LYS A 93 7.40 -13.25 -25.15
N ASP A 94 6.86 -13.05 -23.95
CA ASP A 94 5.42 -13.00 -23.74
C ASP A 94 4.77 -11.83 -24.48
N SER A 95 5.45 -10.69 -24.56
CA SER A 95 5.00 -9.52 -25.31
C SER A 95 4.95 -9.76 -26.81
N LEU A 96 5.93 -10.49 -27.37
CA LEU A 96 5.94 -10.85 -28.79
C LEU A 96 4.86 -11.87 -29.13
N VAL A 97 4.69 -12.90 -28.29
CA VAL A 97 3.67 -13.95 -28.51
C VAL A 97 2.25 -13.39 -28.42
N LYS A 98 2.01 -12.45 -27.50
CA LYS A 98 0.67 -11.88 -27.23
C LYS A 98 0.54 -10.43 -27.70
N LEU A 99 1.33 -9.99 -28.69
CA LEU A 99 1.45 -8.57 -29.05
C LEU A 99 0.09 -7.91 -29.31
N ASN A 100 -0.74 -8.52 -30.15
CA ASN A 100 -2.06 -8.00 -30.49
C ASN A 100 -3.04 -8.00 -29.30
N GLU A 101 -3.00 -9.04 -28.47
CA GLU A 101 -3.85 -9.13 -27.28
C GLU A 101 -3.44 -8.09 -26.22
N ASN A 102 -2.14 -7.97 -25.97
CA ASN A 102 -1.57 -7.01 -25.04
C ASN A 102 -1.84 -5.58 -25.51
N HIS A 103 -1.68 -5.29 -26.80
CA HIS A 103 -2.01 -3.98 -27.36
C HIS A 103 -3.49 -3.61 -27.15
N LYS A 104 -4.42 -4.52 -27.46
CA LYS A 104 -5.86 -4.30 -27.22
C LYS A 104 -6.18 -4.09 -25.74
N LYS A 105 -5.58 -4.90 -24.85
CA LYS A 105 -5.71 -4.74 -23.39
C LYS A 105 -5.16 -3.39 -22.92
N ASN A 106 -3.99 -2.99 -23.41
CA ASN A 106 -3.35 -1.73 -23.04
C ASN A 106 -4.15 -0.51 -23.50
N ILE A 107 -4.73 -0.52 -24.71
CA ILE A 107 -5.65 0.54 -25.17
C ILE A 107 -6.85 0.64 -24.23
N LYS A 108 -7.47 -0.50 -23.88
CA LYS A 108 -8.62 -0.52 -22.98
C LYS A 108 -8.27 0.02 -21.59
N VAL A 109 -7.16 -0.44 -21.01
CA VAL A 109 -6.68 0.03 -19.70
C VAL A 109 -6.32 1.52 -19.75
N SER A 110 -5.62 1.96 -20.79
CA SER A 110 -5.27 3.37 -20.99
C SER A 110 -6.51 4.26 -21.08
N GLY A 111 -7.53 3.84 -21.82
CA GLY A 111 -8.82 4.55 -21.88
C GLY A 111 -9.49 4.66 -20.51
N ILE A 112 -9.49 3.57 -19.72
CA ILE A 112 -10.01 3.59 -18.35
C ILE A 112 -9.22 4.57 -17.48
N LEU A 113 -7.88 4.49 -17.50
CA LEU A 113 -7.01 5.35 -16.70
C LEU A 113 -7.16 6.82 -17.07
N HIS A 114 -7.36 7.14 -18.35
CA HIS A 114 -7.61 8.51 -18.78
C HIS A 114 -8.92 9.06 -18.21
N LEU A 115 -10.01 8.29 -18.31
CA LEU A 115 -11.33 8.68 -17.79
C LEU A 115 -11.36 8.76 -16.25
N SER A 116 -10.63 7.89 -15.58
CA SER A 116 -10.58 7.81 -14.12
C SER A 116 -9.47 8.67 -13.48
N LYS A 117 -8.76 9.48 -14.28
CA LYS A 117 -7.62 10.30 -13.84
C LYS A 117 -6.53 9.49 -13.12
N GLY A 118 -6.26 8.29 -13.64
CA GLY A 118 -5.22 7.39 -13.16
C GLY A 118 -5.69 6.32 -12.16
N HIS A 119 -6.97 6.27 -11.81
CA HIS A 119 -7.50 5.24 -10.92
C HIS A 119 -7.88 3.94 -11.67
N TYR A 120 -7.66 2.78 -11.06
CA TYR A 120 -8.09 1.51 -11.62
C TYR A 120 -8.81 0.67 -10.56
N PHE A 121 -10.01 0.19 -10.91
CA PHE A 121 -10.80 -0.71 -10.08
C PHE A 121 -10.36 -2.17 -10.29
N PHE A 122 -9.87 -2.80 -9.23
CA PHE A 122 -9.66 -4.24 -9.15
C PHE A 122 -10.92 -4.92 -8.61
N GLY A 123 -11.08 -6.23 -8.88
CA GLY A 123 -12.23 -7.02 -8.43
C GLY A 123 -13.57 -6.40 -8.83
N LYS A 124 -14.08 -6.72 -10.02
CA LYS A 124 -15.34 -6.14 -10.53
C LYS A 124 -16.53 -7.09 -10.48
N ASN A 125 -16.41 -8.22 -9.78
CA ASN A 125 -17.53 -9.14 -9.63
C ASN A 125 -18.62 -8.52 -8.74
N GLU A 126 -19.81 -9.13 -8.74
CA GLU A 126 -20.95 -8.62 -7.97
C GLU A 126 -20.81 -8.83 -6.46
N SER A 127 -20.06 -9.86 -6.06
CA SER A 127 -19.78 -10.22 -4.68
C SER A 127 -18.52 -11.09 -4.65
N SER A 128 -17.85 -11.15 -3.50
CA SER A 128 -16.74 -12.06 -3.28
C SER A 128 -16.66 -12.50 -1.83
N SER A 129 -16.85 -13.81 -1.61
CA SER A 129 -16.66 -14.49 -0.32
C SER A 129 -15.34 -15.27 -0.25
N GLY A 130 -14.45 -15.10 -1.23
CA GLY A 130 -13.14 -15.74 -1.21
C GLY A 130 -12.24 -15.17 -0.11
N TYR A 131 -11.27 -15.94 0.34
CA TYR A 131 -10.33 -15.52 1.37
C TYR A 131 -9.22 -14.65 0.81
N ASN A 132 -8.96 -13.52 1.46
CA ASN A 132 -7.80 -12.67 1.18
C ASN A 132 -6.51 -13.33 1.68
N GLN A 133 -5.38 -12.65 1.48
CA GLN A 133 -4.07 -13.19 1.85
C GLN A 133 -3.90 -13.28 3.37
N GLU A 134 -4.44 -12.32 4.12
CA GLU A 134 -4.43 -12.31 5.59
C GLU A 134 -5.17 -13.50 6.19
N ALA A 135 -6.28 -13.96 5.60
CA ALA A 135 -7.03 -15.13 6.05
C ALA A 135 -6.26 -16.46 5.90
N ASN A 136 -5.10 -16.45 5.23
CA ASN A 136 -4.20 -17.59 5.12
C ASN A 136 -2.91 -17.40 5.93
N MET A 137 -2.84 -16.36 6.77
CA MET A 137 -1.73 -16.14 7.69
C MET A 137 -2.04 -16.77 9.04
N ASP A 138 -1.09 -17.57 9.53
CA ASP A 138 -1.19 -18.16 10.86
C ASP A 138 -0.42 -17.30 11.88
N GLY A 139 -0.93 -17.24 13.12
CA GLY A 139 -0.24 -16.67 14.27
C GLY A 139 -0.44 -15.16 14.46
N ILE A 140 0.47 -14.56 15.22
CA ILE A 140 0.33 -13.17 15.69
C ILE A 140 0.94 -12.20 14.68
N PHE A 141 0.28 -11.06 14.46
CA PHE A 141 0.81 -9.97 13.63
C PHE A 141 2.22 -9.55 14.10
N LYS A 142 3.17 -9.54 13.17
CA LYS A 142 4.52 -9.03 13.39
C LYS A 142 5.02 -8.32 12.14
N ALA A 143 5.10 -7.00 12.18
CA ALA A 143 5.66 -6.21 11.09
C ALA A 143 7.12 -6.61 10.82
N SER A 144 7.51 -6.57 9.55
CA SER A 144 8.91 -6.65 9.15
C SER A 144 9.68 -5.46 9.74
N PRO A 145 10.87 -5.69 10.31
CA PRO A 145 11.72 -4.61 10.83
C PRO A 145 11.99 -3.49 9.82
N VAL A 146 12.27 -3.82 8.56
CA VAL A 146 12.53 -2.85 7.48
C VAL A 146 11.26 -2.08 7.11
N LEU A 147 10.13 -2.77 6.93
CA LEU A 147 8.87 -2.10 6.58
C LEU A 147 8.40 -1.20 7.73
N ASN A 148 8.59 -1.62 8.98
CA ASN A 148 8.36 -0.77 10.15
C ASN A 148 9.27 0.46 10.15
N ASP A 149 10.58 0.30 9.91
CA ASP A 149 11.52 1.42 9.86
C ASP A 149 11.13 2.45 8.79
N TYR A 150 10.70 2.01 7.62
CA TYR A 150 10.23 2.91 6.57
C TYR A 150 8.86 3.55 6.87
N LEU A 151 7.97 2.87 7.58
CA LEU A 151 6.76 3.50 8.09
C LEU A 151 7.12 4.61 9.09
N ASP A 152 8.03 4.34 10.02
CA ASP A 152 8.50 5.32 11.02
C ASP A 152 9.21 6.50 10.35
N LYS A 153 10.03 6.27 9.32
CA LYS A 153 10.62 7.34 8.50
C LYS A 153 9.56 8.18 7.80
N THR A 154 8.50 7.56 7.26
CA THR A 154 7.39 8.29 6.62
C THR A 154 6.68 9.18 7.64
N ILE A 155 6.41 8.65 8.83
CA ILE A 155 5.76 9.38 9.92
C ILE A 155 6.62 10.57 10.35
N ASN A 156 7.91 10.34 10.57
CA ASN A 156 8.84 11.38 11.00
C ASN A 156 9.01 12.47 9.95
N LEU A 157 9.08 12.11 8.66
CA LEU A 157 9.17 13.07 7.56
C LEU A 157 7.90 13.92 7.45
N ALA A 158 6.72 13.30 7.51
CA ALA A 158 5.47 14.05 7.52
C ALA A 158 5.39 15.00 8.72
N LYS A 159 5.79 14.54 9.91
CA LYS A 159 5.83 15.37 11.12
C LYS A 159 6.78 16.56 11.00
N SER A 160 7.99 16.38 10.46
CA SER A 160 8.94 17.48 10.28
C SER A 160 8.42 18.55 9.32
N GLU A 161 7.59 18.16 8.36
CA GLU A 161 6.94 19.05 7.39
C GLU A 161 5.55 19.54 7.85
N ASN A 162 5.15 19.30 9.10
CA ASN A 162 3.82 19.63 9.65
C ASN A 162 2.64 19.05 8.84
N ILE A 163 2.82 17.85 8.30
CA ILE A 163 1.81 17.10 7.54
C ILE A 163 1.04 16.19 8.49
N ASP A 164 -0.29 16.36 8.53
CA ASP A 164 -1.16 15.44 9.27
C ASP A 164 -1.29 14.09 8.53
N ILE A 165 -1.20 12.99 9.29
CA ILE A 165 -1.27 11.64 8.73
C ILE A 165 -2.55 10.95 9.21
N PHE A 166 -3.47 10.71 8.28
CA PHE A 166 -4.65 9.91 8.52
C PHE A 166 -4.37 8.45 8.15
N TRP A 167 -4.59 7.54 9.09
CA TRP A 167 -4.44 6.12 8.85
C TRP A 167 -5.78 5.47 8.50
N VAL A 168 -5.80 4.67 7.43
CA VAL A 168 -6.97 3.91 6.99
C VAL A 168 -6.57 2.45 6.77
N THR A 169 -7.02 1.57 7.64
CA THR A 169 -7.06 0.13 7.33
C THR A 169 -8.26 -0.13 6.43
N ALA A 170 -8.04 -0.67 5.23
CA ALA A 170 -9.13 -1.09 4.35
C ALA A 170 -9.86 -2.30 4.97
N PRO A 171 -11.20 -2.37 4.89
CA PRO A 171 -11.96 -3.49 5.41
C PRO A 171 -11.65 -4.79 4.67
N TYR A 172 -11.80 -5.90 5.38
CA TYR A 172 -11.89 -7.23 4.80
C TYR A 172 -13.31 -7.52 4.32
N ASN A 173 -13.46 -8.49 3.41
CA ASN A 173 -14.77 -9.11 3.24
C ASN A 173 -15.12 -9.92 4.51
N GLN A 174 -16.41 -10.13 4.73
CA GLN A 174 -16.90 -10.79 5.93
C GLN A 174 -16.34 -12.21 6.04
N SER A 175 -16.25 -12.92 4.92
CA SER A 175 -15.71 -14.28 4.87
C SER A 175 -14.25 -14.36 5.32
N SER A 176 -13.39 -13.42 4.92
CA SER A 176 -11.99 -13.37 5.38
C SER A 176 -11.90 -12.98 6.85
N MET A 177 -12.67 -11.98 7.29
CA MET A 177 -12.67 -11.54 8.70
C MET A 177 -13.05 -12.69 9.64
N ASN A 178 -14.02 -13.52 9.26
CA ASN A 178 -14.43 -14.68 10.06
C ASN A 178 -13.36 -15.78 10.14
N LYS A 179 -12.36 -15.76 9.25
CA LYS A 179 -11.31 -16.75 9.15
C LYS A 179 -10.00 -16.31 9.81
N ILE A 180 -9.71 -15.01 9.80
CA ILE A 180 -8.53 -14.42 10.44
C ILE A 180 -8.60 -14.60 11.96
N GLU A 181 -7.50 -14.98 12.59
CA GLU A 181 -7.40 -15.10 14.05
C GLU A 181 -7.56 -13.73 14.72
N ASP A 182 -8.35 -13.66 15.80
CA ASP A 182 -8.62 -12.42 16.53
C ASP A 182 -7.32 -11.80 17.08
N GLU A 183 -6.36 -12.63 17.50
CA GLU A 183 -5.05 -12.20 17.96
C GLU A 183 -4.24 -11.49 16.86
N PHE A 184 -4.36 -11.93 15.60
CA PHE A 184 -3.69 -11.29 14.47
C PHE A 184 -4.21 -9.87 14.26
N ASN A 185 -5.53 -9.71 14.15
CA ASN A 185 -6.17 -8.39 13.96
C ASN A 185 -5.94 -7.47 15.16
N THR A 186 -6.06 -8.00 16.37
CA THR A 186 -5.82 -7.23 17.60
C THR A 186 -4.35 -6.79 17.70
N GLY A 187 -3.41 -7.66 17.34
CA GLY A 187 -1.99 -7.34 17.28
C GLY A 187 -1.68 -6.22 16.28
N PHE A 188 -2.28 -6.28 15.09
CA PHE A 188 -2.15 -5.23 14.08
C PHE A 188 -2.76 -3.89 14.54
N ASP A 189 -3.97 -3.92 15.09
CA ASP A 189 -4.64 -2.73 15.58
C ASP A 189 -3.83 -2.05 16.69
N ASN A 190 -3.27 -2.83 17.62
CA ASN A 190 -2.40 -2.32 18.67
C ASN A 190 -1.10 -1.75 18.12
N TYR A 191 -0.51 -2.39 17.12
CA TYR A 191 0.66 -1.87 16.41
C TYR A 191 0.39 -0.49 15.81
N ILE A 192 -0.74 -0.29 15.12
CA ILE A 192 -1.11 1.01 14.55
C ILE A 192 -1.42 2.05 15.63
N ARG A 193 -2.20 1.70 16.66
CA ARG A 193 -2.48 2.61 17.79
C ARG A 193 -1.21 3.04 18.53
N GLY A 194 -0.17 2.20 18.54
CA GLY A 194 1.13 2.53 19.10
C GLY A 194 1.90 3.62 18.35
N LYS A 195 1.53 3.95 17.11
CA LYS A 195 2.13 5.03 16.32
C LYS A 195 1.39 6.33 16.59
N THR A 196 1.75 7.04 17.66
CA THR A 196 1.00 8.19 18.21
C THR A 196 0.85 9.38 17.25
N ASP A 197 1.70 9.50 16.24
CA ASP A 197 1.64 10.55 15.23
C ASP A 197 0.69 10.21 14.06
N LEU A 198 0.07 9.02 14.08
CA LEU A 198 -1.01 8.64 13.18
C LEU A 198 -2.38 8.99 13.77
N ILE A 199 -3.30 9.45 12.93
CA ILE A 199 -4.71 9.64 13.26
C ILE A 199 -5.52 8.48 12.66
N PRO A 200 -5.81 7.40 13.42
CA PRO A 200 -6.53 6.25 12.90
C PRO A 200 -8.00 6.60 12.63
N LEU A 201 -8.42 6.48 11.37
CA LEU A 201 -9.81 6.65 10.93
C LEU A 201 -10.56 5.33 10.93
N THR A 202 -9.87 4.24 10.58
CA THR A 202 -10.34 2.86 10.63
C THR A 202 -9.19 1.97 11.07
N LEU A 203 -9.56 0.84 11.67
CA LEU A 203 -8.67 -0.25 12.06
C LEU A 203 -9.25 -1.55 11.47
N SER A 204 -8.84 -2.72 11.93
CA SER A 204 -9.36 -4.00 11.42
C SER A 204 -10.89 -4.05 11.56
N HIS A 205 -11.58 -4.22 10.42
CA HIS A 205 -13.03 -4.34 10.35
C HIS A 205 -13.43 -5.04 9.04
N SER A 206 -14.69 -5.45 8.93
CA SER A 206 -15.25 -6.03 7.70
C SER A 206 -16.34 -5.15 7.10
N LEU A 207 -16.56 -5.35 5.79
CA LEU A 207 -17.81 -5.04 5.12
C LEU A 207 -18.43 -6.36 4.61
N PRO A 208 -19.75 -6.40 4.35
CA PRO A 208 -20.39 -7.57 3.76
C PRO A 208 -19.73 -8.01 2.44
N ASP A 209 -19.73 -9.31 2.13
CA ASP A 209 -19.08 -9.86 0.93
C ASP A 209 -19.56 -9.23 -0.40
N HIS A 210 -20.82 -8.77 -0.46
CA HIS A 210 -21.36 -8.08 -1.64
C HIS A 210 -20.71 -6.71 -1.91
N CYS A 211 -19.99 -6.15 -0.95
CA CYS A 211 -19.22 -4.91 -1.15
C CYS A 211 -17.95 -5.14 -1.97
N PHE A 212 -17.49 -6.40 -2.11
CA PHE A 212 -16.23 -6.78 -2.71
C PHE A 212 -16.44 -7.45 -4.07
N GLY A 213 -15.59 -7.12 -5.05
CA GLY A 213 -15.63 -7.81 -6.34
C GLY A 213 -14.46 -8.78 -6.56
N ASP A 214 -13.55 -8.89 -5.59
CA ASP A 214 -12.60 -9.99 -5.39
C ASP A 214 -12.28 -10.09 -3.88
N PRO A 215 -11.48 -11.05 -3.39
CA PRO A 215 -11.25 -11.22 -1.95
C PRO A 215 -10.69 -10.01 -1.19
N SER A 216 -10.08 -9.04 -1.89
CA SER A 216 -9.31 -7.95 -1.26
C SER A 216 -9.80 -6.56 -1.62
N HIS A 217 -10.55 -6.38 -2.70
CA HIS A 217 -10.89 -5.05 -3.23
C HIS A 217 -12.39 -4.74 -3.11
N ILE A 218 -12.69 -3.65 -2.38
CA ILE A 218 -14.02 -3.04 -2.35
C ILE A 218 -14.36 -2.50 -3.73
N TYR A 219 -15.55 -2.82 -4.22
CA TYR A 219 -16.04 -2.31 -5.49
C TYR A 219 -17.43 -1.68 -5.37
N ARG A 220 -18.44 -2.43 -4.90
CA ARG A 220 -19.83 -1.94 -4.87
C ARG A 220 -20.09 -0.91 -3.77
N CYS A 221 -19.32 -0.95 -2.69
CA CYS A 221 -19.44 -0.04 -1.55
C CYS A 221 -18.29 0.99 -1.50
N SER A 222 -17.55 1.20 -2.60
CA SER A 222 -16.39 2.10 -2.62
C SER A 222 -16.76 3.54 -2.29
N ASP A 223 -17.89 4.01 -2.79
CA ASP A 223 -18.34 5.39 -2.65
C ASP A 223 -18.77 5.67 -1.21
N SER A 224 -19.59 4.80 -0.62
CA SER A 224 -20.03 4.93 0.77
C SER A 224 -18.85 4.81 1.76
N PHE A 225 -17.92 3.88 1.50
CA PHE A 225 -16.70 3.76 2.30
C PHE A 225 -15.86 5.04 2.21
N SER A 226 -15.60 5.54 0.99
CA SER A 226 -14.81 6.75 0.77
C SER A 226 -15.46 8.00 1.36
N GLU A 227 -16.78 8.15 1.25
CA GLU A 227 -17.53 9.23 1.88
C GLU A 227 -17.41 9.17 3.41
N SER A 228 -17.45 7.97 4.00
CA SER A 228 -17.28 7.79 5.44
C SER A 228 -15.91 8.25 5.93
N ILE A 229 -14.84 7.96 5.17
CA ILE A 229 -13.48 8.40 5.46
C ILE A 229 -13.38 9.93 5.33
N SER A 230 -13.90 10.50 4.24
CA SER A 230 -13.88 11.95 4.00
C SER A 230 -14.60 12.73 5.10
N LYS A 231 -15.77 12.26 5.55
CA LYS A 231 -16.52 12.86 6.67
C LYS A 231 -15.72 12.87 7.96
N LYS A 232 -15.02 11.78 8.29
CA LYS A 232 -14.16 11.70 9.48
C LYS A 232 -13.00 12.69 9.41
N ILE A 233 -12.31 12.76 8.27
CA ILE A 233 -11.21 13.72 8.04
C ILE A 233 -11.70 15.16 8.23
N ASN A 234 -12.78 15.54 7.53
CA ASN A 234 -13.32 16.90 7.58
C ASN A 234 -13.76 17.30 9.00
N SER A 235 -14.34 16.37 9.76
CA SER A 235 -14.70 16.59 11.17
C SER A 235 -13.47 16.90 12.04
N ILE A 236 -12.37 16.16 11.84
CA ILE A 236 -11.12 16.35 12.60
C ILE A 236 -10.45 17.68 12.24
N ILE A 237 -10.34 17.99 10.94
CA ILE A 237 -9.75 19.25 10.47
C ILE A 237 -10.56 20.46 10.96
N SER A 238 -11.90 20.39 10.89
CA SER A 238 -12.77 21.47 11.35
C SER A 238 -12.59 21.76 12.85
N LYS A 239 -12.45 20.71 13.67
CA LYS A 239 -12.16 20.86 15.12
C LYS A 239 -10.80 21.50 15.37
N LYS A 240 -9.76 21.13 14.62
CA LYS A 240 -8.43 21.75 14.75
C LYS A 240 -8.45 23.24 14.41
N ASN A 241 -9.20 23.64 13.37
CA ASN A 241 -9.28 25.03 12.95
C ASN A 241 -10.14 25.89 13.87
N GLY A 242 -11.24 25.34 14.42
CA GLY A 242 -12.09 26.06 15.38
C GLY A 242 -11.41 26.36 16.73
N ILE A 243 -10.42 25.54 17.13
CA ILE A 243 -9.60 25.78 18.33
C ILE A 243 -8.58 26.91 18.10
N LYS A 244 -8.16 27.17 16.86
CA LYS A 244 -7.19 28.22 16.54
C LYS A 244 -7.79 29.62 16.43
N SER A 245 -9.12 29.76 16.49
CA SER A 245 -9.85 31.04 16.34
C SER A 245 -10.39 31.64 17.65
N MET A 246 -9.92 31.18 18.80
CA MET A 246 -10.16 31.77 20.13
C MET A 246 -8.83 32.20 20.75
#